data_AF-A0A920AHJ8-F1
#
_entry.id   AF-A0A920AHJ8-F1
#
_cell.length_a   1.000
_cell.length_b   1.000
_cell.length_c   1.000
_cell.angle_alpha   90.00
_cell.angle_beta   90.00
_cell.angle_gamma   90.00
#
_symmetry.space_group_name_H-M   'P 1'
#
loop_
_entity.id
_entity.type
_entity.pdbx_description
1 polymer ?
#
loop_
_entity_poly.entity_id
_entity_poly.type
_entity_poly.pdbx_seq_one_letter_code
_entity_poly.pdbx_strand_id
1 'polypeptide(L)' 'MKKAKIKNIASGIEKNCDILRKNDNILEVVLEGTTIKILLKKKTNKYIGYFKEMEFESDG' A
#
# COMPACT_ATOMS: atom_id res chain seq x y z
N MET A 1 -3.60 9.86 -12.26
CA MET A 1 -2.69 9.49 -11.15
C MET A 1 -2.25 8.05 -11.35
N LYS A 2 -1.06 7.66 -10.87
CA LYS A 2 -0.64 6.26 -10.92
C LYS A 2 -1.44 5.48 -9.88
N LYS A 3 -1.90 4.28 -10.22
CA LYS A 3 -2.66 3.42 -9.32
C LYS A 3 -1.80 2.27 -8.83
N ALA A 4 -2.07 1.81 -7.62
CA ALA A 4 -1.51 0.60 -7.04
C ALA A 4 -2.64 -0.21 -6.40
N LYS A 5 -2.36 -1.47 -6.13
CA LYS A 5 -3.18 -2.30 -5.25
C LYS A 5 -2.40 -2.63 -4.00
N ILE A 6 -3.07 -2.58 -2.86
CA ILE A 6 -2.55 -3.16 -1.63
C ILE A 6 -3.43 -4.35 -1.26
N LYS A 7 -2.80 -5.42 -0.77
CA LYS A 7 -3.48 -6.63 -0.33
C LYS A 7 -3.25 -6.80 1.16
N ASN A 8 -4.32 -6.97 1.91
CA ASN A 8 -4.22 -7.34 3.31
C ASN A 8 -3.68 -8.78 3.43
N ILE A 9 -2.63 -8.98 4.22
CA ILE A 9 -1.97 -10.29 4.31
C ILE A 9 -2.85 -11.32 5.03
N ALA A 10 -3.57 -10.92 6.07
CA ALA A 10 -4.38 -11.84 6.89
C ALA A 10 -5.68 -12.28 6.19
N SER A 11 -6.38 -11.36 5.54
CA SER A 11 -7.69 -11.61 4.91
C SER A 11 -7.61 -11.86 3.41
N GLY A 12 -6.49 -11.52 2.76
CA GLY A 12 -6.33 -11.59 1.31
C GLY A 12 -7.11 -10.53 0.52
N ILE A 13 -7.82 -9.61 1.19
CA ILE A 13 -8.62 -8.56 0.54
C ILE A 13 -7.72 -7.54 -0.13
N GLU A 14 -7.99 -7.24 -1.40
CA GLU A 14 -7.33 -6.18 -2.16
C GLU A 14 -8.11 -4.86 -2.09
N LYS A 15 -7.37 -3.75 -2.10
CA LYS A 15 -7.90 -2.40 -2.22
C LYS A 15 -7.14 -1.64 -3.30
N ASN A 16 -7.88 -0.90 -4.11
CA ASN A 16 -7.30 0.03 -5.08
C ASN A 16 -6.88 1.31 -4.36
N CYS A 17 -5.73 1.84 -4.77
CA CYS A 17 -5.16 3.03 -4.19
C CYS A 17 -4.56 3.94 -5.25
N ASP A 18 -4.59 5.24 -4.99
CA ASP A 18 -3.83 6.23 -5.75
C ASP A 18 -2.45 6.40 -5.14
N ILE A 19 -1.41 6.33 -5.96
CA ILE A 19 -0.02 6.54 -5.54
C ILE A 19 0.23 8.03 -5.35
N LEU A 20 0.59 8.42 -4.13
CA LEU A 20 1.07 9.77 -3.81
C LEU A 20 2.58 9.88 -4.05
N ARG A 21 3.34 8.87 -3.63
CA ARG A 21 4.80 8.84 -3.76
C ARG A 21 5.29 7.41 -3.94
N LYS A 22 6.22 7.21 -4.86
CA LYS A 22 6.91 5.92 -5.07
C LYS A 22 8.39 6.17 -5.31
N ASN A 23 9.25 5.47 -4.57
CA ASN A 23 10.69 5.37 -4.82
C ASN A 23 11.19 3.98 -4.42
N ASP A 24 12.50 3.74 -4.52
CA ASP A 24 13.09 2.42 -4.28
C ASP A 24 12.88 1.87 -2.86
N ASN A 25 12.53 2.71 -1.89
CA ASN A 25 12.39 2.31 -0.49
C ASN A 25 10.96 2.45 0.05
N ILE A 26 10.14 3.33 -0.53
CA ILE A 26 8.81 3.64 -0.02
C ILE A 26 7.76 3.73 -1.13
N LEU A 27 6.55 3.33 -0.77
CA LEU A 27 5.33 3.49 -1.52
C LEU A 27 4.29 4.12 -0.59
N GLU A 28 3.93 5.36 -0.86
CA GLU A 28 2.86 6.08 -0.17
C GLU A 28 1.63 6.12 -1.07
N VAL A 29 0.50 5.64 -0.53
CA VAL A 29 -0.75 5.51 -1.26
C VAL A 29 -1.92 6.06 -0.46
N VAL A 30 -2.97 6.48 -1.15
CA VAL A 30 -4.28 6.81 -0.59
C VAL A 30 -5.29 5.78 -1.08
N LEU A 31 -6.08 5.23 -0.16
CA LEU A 31 -7.18 4.32 -0.51
C LEU A 31 -8.21 5.07 -1.35
N GLU A 32 -8.54 4.53 -2.54
CA GLU A 32 -9.45 5.17 -3.49
C GLU A 32 -10.81 5.47 -2.85
N GLY A 33 -11.30 6.70 -3.03
CA GLY A 33 -12.56 7.16 -2.42
C GLY A 33 -12.46 7.53 -0.94
N THR A 34 -11.25 7.57 -0.36
CA THR A 34 -11.02 7.97 1.04
C THR A 34 -9.87 8.98 1.15
N THR A 35 -9.67 9.52 2.35
CA THR A 35 -8.49 10.33 2.70
C THR A 35 -7.41 9.54 3.43
N ILE A 36 -7.58 8.22 3.55
CA ILE A 36 -6.72 7.35 4.35
C ILE A 36 -5.41 7.12 3.59
N LYS A 37 -4.31 7.57 4.18
CA LYS A 37 -2.94 7.34 3.70
C LYS A 37 -2.32 6.10 4.33
N ILE A 38 -1.63 5.32 3.51
CA ILE A 38 -0.87 4.15 3.96
C ILE A 38 0.54 4.28 3.38
N LEU A 39 1.53 4.17 4.27
CA LEU A 39 2.95 4.13 3.90
C LEU A 39 3.42 2.69 3.97
N LEU A 40 3.90 2.18 2.84
CA LEU A 40 4.53 0.89 2.71
C LEU A 40 6.03 1.08 2.49
N LYS A 41 6.86 0.30 3.18
CA LYS A 41 8.31 0.28 3.02
C LYS A 41 8.72 -0.96 2.24
N LYS A 42 9.67 -0.84 1.32
CA LYS A 42 10.19 -1.97 0.56
C LYS A 42 10.91 -2.93 1.52
N LYS A 43 10.49 -4.19 1.51
CA LYS A 43 11.10 -5.30 2.20
C LYS A 43 11.29 -6.40 1.16
N THR A 44 12.56 -6.72 0.87
CA THR A 44 12.97 -7.57 -0.25
C THR A 44 12.39 -7.08 -1.59
N ASN A 45 11.40 -7.77 -2.14
CA ASN A 45 10.80 -7.50 -3.45
C ASN A 45 9.40 -6.89 -3.39
N LYS A 46 8.83 -6.70 -2.19
CA LYS A 46 7.48 -6.14 -1.99
C LYS A 46 7.51 -4.91 -1.09
N TYR A 47 6.51 -4.06 -1.21
CA TYR A 47 6.25 -3.00 -0.24
C TYR A 47 5.32 -3.54 0.85
N ILE A 48 5.70 -3.35 2.11
CA ILE A 48 4.96 -3.81 3.28
C ILE A 48 4.65 -2.61 4.18
N GLY A 49 3.40 -2.48 4.62
CA GLY A 49 2.97 -1.40 5.51
C GLY A 49 1.92 -1.88 6.51
N TYR A 50 1.76 -1.11 7.59
CA TYR A 50 0.79 -1.41 8.65
C TYR A 50 -0.22 -0.26 8.77
N PHE A 51 -1.50 -0.61 8.92
CA PHE A 51 -2.56 0.35 9.18
C PHE A 51 -3.61 -0.27 10.10
N LYS A 52 -3.87 0.34 11.27
CA LYS A 52 -4.83 -0.15 12.29
C LYS A 52 -4.70 -1.67 12.54
N GLU A 53 -3.50 -2.08 12.96
CA GLU A 53 -3.16 -3.49 13.29
C GLU A 53 -3.22 -4.47 12.11
N MET A 54 -3.50 -4.00 10.91
CA MET A 54 -3.50 -4.80 9.70
C MET A 54 -2.21 -4.59 8.91
N GLU A 55 -1.66 -5.68 8.40
CA GLU A 55 -0.50 -5.66 7.49
C GLU A 55 -0.96 -5.75 6.04
N PHE A 56 -0.37 -4.91 5.20
CA PHE A 56 -0.65 -4.82 3.77
C PHE A 56 0.62 -4.99 2.95
N GLU A 57 0.51 -5.70 1.83
CA GLU A 57 1.57 -5.84 0.84
C GLU A 57 1.18 -5.23 -0.51
N SER A 58 2.17 -4.80 -1.30
CA SER A 58 2.00 -4.31 -2.66
C SER A 58 3.24 -4.58 -3.50
N ASP A 59 3.04 -4.90 -4.78
CA ASP A 59 4.14 -4.99 -5.78
C ASP A 59 4.54 -3.60 -6.33
N GLY A 60 3.71 -2.58 -6.06
CA GLY A 60 3.98 -1.17 -6.26
C GLY A 60 3.67 -0.58 -7.63
#